data_AF-A0A8C6WD70-F1
#
_entry.id   AF-A0A8C6WD70-F1
#
_cell.length_a   1.000
_cell.length_b   1.000
_cell.length_c   1.000
_cell.angle_alpha   90.00
_cell.angle_beta   90.00
_cell.angle_gamma   90.00
#
_symmetry.space_group_name_H-M   'P 1'
#
loop_
_entity.id
_entity.type
_entity.pdbx_description
1 polymer ?
#
loop_
_entity_poly.entity_id
_entity_poly.type
_entity_poly.pdbx_seq_one_letter_code
_entity_poly.pdbx_strand_id
1 'polypeptide(L)'
;HTNLQSAWRWALSLRCEGSRNVLSALRKAMEVDFKDKDKHESQGIYLFTGGVPDQDVPTLSAYVAEACGGCALQLHVCLFYVGEPQMNTTPPACYASRTDTATAYKEVTRAARGRFHWFGEAGIYESDDINAIVSEMERALNYSQKCAFLVASLKNQSRKELESMAEGGDKSKMLKQSQPKKFCPPKATAPSVTRMV
;
A
#
# COMPACT_ATOMS: atom_id res chain seq x y z
N HIS A 1 -21.38 -21.69 -13.06
CA HIS A 1 -22.04 -21.28 -11.79
C HIS A 1 -21.99 -22.33 -10.68
N THR A 2 -21.79 -23.62 -10.96
CA THR A 2 -21.75 -24.70 -9.96
C THR A 2 -20.55 -24.66 -9.02
N ASN A 3 -19.39 -24.17 -9.47
CA ASN A 3 -18.15 -24.25 -8.70
C ASN A 3 -18.10 -23.28 -7.51
N LEU A 4 -18.53 -22.02 -7.68
CA LEU A 4 -18.52 -21.02 -6.60
C LEU A 4 -19.50 -21.36 -5.48
N GLN A 5 -20.72 -21.80 -5.82
CA GLN A 5 -21.69 -22.22 -4.80
C GLN A 5 -21.23 -23.47 -4.05
N SER A 6 -20.54 -24.38 -4.73
CA SER A 6 -19.96 -25.55 -4.06
C SER A 6 -18.78 -25.17 -3.16
N ALA A 7 -17.91 -24.26 -3.57
CA ALA A 7 -16.84 -23.72 -2.73
C ALA A 7 -17.41 -22.99 -1.50
N TRP A 8 -18.47 -22.21 -1.67
CA TRP A 8 -19.18 -21.55 -0.57
C TRP A 8 -19.76 -22.55 0.44
N ARG A 9 -20.49 -23.56 -0.05
CA ARG A 9 -21.03 -24.63 0.79
C ARG A 9 -19.92 -25.40 1.52
N TRP A 10 -18.80 -25.66 0.85
CA TRP A 10 -17.63 -26.28 1.46
C TRP A 10 -17.05 -25.41 2.58
N ALA A 11 -16.84 -24.11 2.34
CA ALA A 11 -16.33 -23.19 3.36
C ALA A 11 -17.22 -23.14 4.61
N LEU A 12 -18.55 -23.14 4.45
CA LEU A 12 -19.50 -23.19 5.56
C LEU A 12 -19.49 -24.51 6.34
N SER A 13 -18.97 -25.58 5.75
CA SER A 13 -18.88 -26.89 6.40
C SER A 13 -17.59 -27.08 7.22
N LEU A 14 -16.62 -26.18 7.07
CA LEU A 14 -15.33 -26.28 7.76
C LEU A 14 -15.49 -26.06 9.27
N ARG A 15 -14.75 -26.84 10.05
CA ARG A 15 -14.62 -26.67 11.50
C ARG A 15 -13.16 -26.36 11.83
N CYS A 16 -12.96 -25.41 12.74
CA CYS A 16 -11.63 -25.05 13.20
C CYS A 16 -11.13 -26.10 14.21
N GLU A 17 -10.02 -26.75 13.91
CA GLU A 17 -9.38 -27.74 14.78
C GLU A 17 -7.86 -27.62 14.68
N GLY A 18 -7.14 -28.01 15.74
CA GLY A 18 -5.69 -28.01 15.77
C GLY A 18 -5.05 -26.65 16.05
N SER A 19 -3.84 -26.45 15.53
CA SER A 19 -3.00 -25.28 15.77
C SER A 19 -2.90 -24.36 14.54
N ARG A 20 -2.23 -23.22 14.65
CA ARG A 20 -2.08 -22.21 13.58
C ARG A 20 -0.73 -22.39 12.86
N ASN A 21 -0.54 -23.55 12.22
CA ASN A 21 0.67 -23.84 11.45
C ASN A 21 0.63 -23.19 10.06
N VAL A 22 0.87 -21.88 10.04
CA VAL A 22 0.83 -21.05 8.84
C VAL A 22 1.92 -21.46 7.85
N LEU A 23 3.13 -21.79 8.32
CA LEU A 23 4.24 -22.16 7.43
C LEU A 23 3.92 -23.39 6.59
N SER A 24 3.35 -24.44 7.19
CA SER A 24 3.02 -25.67 6.45
C SER A 24 1.88 -25.43 5.46
N ALA A 25 0.89 -24.61 5.83
CA ALA A 25 -0.19 -24.22 4.94
C ALA A 25 0.34 -23.45 3.72
N LEU A 26 1.25 -22.49 3.94
CA LEU A 26 1.88 -21.73 2.86
C LEU A 26 2.74 -22.61 1.97
N ARG A 27 3.55 -23.53 2.53
CA ARG A 27 4.30 -24.52 1.73
C ARG A 27 3.39 -25.32 0.82
N LYS A 28 2.30 -25.86 1.37
CA LYS A 28 1.32 -26.59 0.57
C LYS A 28 0.75 -25.73 -0.56
N ALA A 29 0.27 -24.52 -0.25
CA ALA A 29 -0.30 -23.65 -1.26
C ALA A 29 0.74 -23.26 -2.33
N MET A 30 1.88 -22.71 -1.92
CA MET A 30 2.87 -22.12 -2.83
C MET A 30 3.66 -23.16 -3.63
N GLU A 31 3.97 -24.30 -3.04
CA GLU A 31 4.80 -25.34 -3.68
C GLU A 31 3.98 -26.45 -4.33
N VAL A 32 2.70 -26.63 -3.96
CA VAL A 32 1.84 -27.66 -4.55
C VAL A 32 0.80 -27.04 -5.49
N ASP A 33 0.03 -26.07 -5.02
CA ASP A 33 -1.12 -25.53 -5.74
C ASP A 33 -0.72 -24.40 -6.72
N PHE A 34 0.34 -23.66 -6.39
CA PHE A 34 0.89 -22.56 -7.20
C PHE A 34 2.23 -22.90 -7.86
N LYS A 35 2.46 -24.17 -8.24
CA LYS A 35 3.69 -24.61 -8.93
C LYS A 35 4.01 -23.83 -10.21
N ASP A 36 2.97 -23.38 -10.90
CA ASP A 36 3.06 -22.64 -12.15
C ASP A 36 2.97 -21.11 -11.95
N LYS A 37 3.29 -20.61 -10.75
CA LYS A 37 3.18 -19.19 -10.40
C LYS A 37 3.95 -18.24 -11.31
N ASP A 38 5.03 -18.72 -11.92
CA ASP A 38 5.85 -17.95 -12.85
C ASP A 38 5.17 -17.73 -14.21
N LYS A 39 4.11 -18.48 -14.52
CA LYS A 39 3.39 -18.42 -15.81
C LYS A 39 2.27 -17.38 -15.82
N HIS A 40 1.96 -16.76 -14.68
CA HIS A 40 0.84 -15.84 -14.54
C HIS A 40 1.31 -14.46 -14.09
N GLU A 41 0.78 -13.42 -14.73
CA GLU A 41 1.21 -12.02 -14.49
C GLU A 41 0.74 -11.45 -13.15
N SER A 42 -0.29 -12.04 -12.53
CA SER A 42 -0.79 -11.58 -11.24
C SER A 42 -1.46 -12.72 -10.49
N GLN A 43 -0.93 -13.05 -9.31
CA GLN A 43 -1.48 -14.07 -8.42
C GLN A 43 -1.42 -13.60 -6.97
N GLY A 44 -2.41 -13.99 -6.18
CA GLY A 44 -2.50 -13.60 -4.78
C GLY A 44 -3.02 -14.75 -3.92
N ILE A 45 -2.38 -14.95 -2.78
CA ILE A 45 -2.89 -15.80 -1.69
C ILE A 45 -3.50 -14.86 -0.65
N TYR A 46 -4.71 -15.18 -0.18
CA TYR A 46 -5.37 -14.46 0.91
C TYR A 46 -5.42 -15.35 2.15
N LEU A 47 -4.72 -14.95 3.20
CA LEU A 47 -4.75 -15.60 4.50
C LEU A 47 -5.77 -14.91 5.40
N PHE A 48 -6.80 -15.65 5.80
CA PHE A 48 -7.78 -15.25 6.79
C PHE A 48 -7.38 -15.86 8.14
N THR A 49 -7.12 -15.02 9.14
CA THR A 49 -6.62 -15.48 10.44
C THR A 49 -7.14 -14.61 11.57
N GLY A 50 -7.23 -15.18 12.77
CA GLY A 50 -7.64 -14.45 13.98
C GLY A 50 -6.60 -14.44 15.11
N GLY A 51 -5.42 -15.01 14.88
CA GLY A 51 -4.40 -15.07 15.92
C GLY A 51 -2.99 -15.30 15.38
N VAL A 52 -2.01 -15.06 16.25
CA VAL A 52 -0.58 -15.16 15.97
C VAL A 52 -0.22 -16.53 15.35
N PRO A 53 0.67 -16.58 14.34
CA PRO A 53 1.14 -17.86 13.81
C PRO A 53 1.90 -18.65 14.89
N ASP A 54 1.91 -19.98 14.77
CA ASP A 54 2.70 -20.83 15.68
C ASP A 54 4.22 -20.75 15.41
N GLN A 55 4.60 -20.31 14.21
CA GLN A 55 6.00 -20.15 13.80
C GLN A 55 6.52 -18.75 14.12
N ASP A 56 7.83 -18.64 14.28
CA ASP A 56 8.48 -17.35 14.45
C ASP A 56 8.35 -16.49 13.18
N VAL A 57 8.12 -15.20 13.39
CA VAL A 57 7.89 -14.22 12.32
C VAL A 57 9.09 -14.11 11.36
N PRO A 58 10.35 -14.12 11.82
CA PRO A 58 11.50 -14.10 10.92
C PRO A 58 11.53 -15.28 9.94
N THR A 59 11.29 -16.51 10.42
CA THR A 59 11.25 -17.72 9.56
C THR A 59 10.13 -17.63 8.53
N LEU A 60 8.93 -17.21 8.96
CA LEU A 60 7.81 -17.01 8.04
C LEU A 60 8.12 -15.95 7.00
N SER A 61 8.68 -14.81 7.42
CA SER A 61 9.01 -13.69 6.55
C SER A 61 10.09 -14.05 5.52
N ALA A 62 11.14 -14.75 5.95
CA ALA A 62 12.18 -15.24 5.05
C ALA A 62 11.60 -16.21 4.00
N TYR A 63 10.77 -17.17 4.45
CA TYR A 63 10.13 -18.13 3.56
C TYR A 63 9.26 -17.43 2.50
N VAL A 64 8.38 -16.50 2.90
CA VAL A 64 7.49 -15.84 1.94
C VAL A 64 8.23 -14.86 1.04
N ALA A 65 9.31 -14.23 1.51
CA ALA A 65 10.17 -13.39 0.68
C ALA A 65 10.84 -14.20 -0.44
N GLU A 66 11.34 -15.40 -0.12
CA GLU A 66 11.92 -16.31 -1.10
C GLU A 66 10.84 -16.86 -2.04
N ALA A 67 9.72 -17.34 -1.48
CA ALA A 67 8.65 -17.94 -2.27
C ALA A 67 7.94 -16.94 -3.21
N CYS A 68 7.85 -15.66 -2.82
CA CYS A 68 7.33 -14.59 -3.69
C CYS A 68 8.44 -13.94 -4.54
N GLY A 69 9.70 -14.25 -4.26
CA GLY A 69 10.85 -13.75 -5.01
C GLY A 69 10.82 -14.23 -6.45
N GLY A 70 11.00 -13.32 -7.41
CA GLY A 70 11.08 -13.66 -8.83
C GLY A 70 9.75 -13.95 -9.53
N CYS A 71 8.61 -13.96 -8.83
CA CYS A 71 7.29 -14.17 -9.41
C CYS A 71 6.30 -13.05 -9.02
N ALA A 72 5.16 -12.99 -9.71
CA ALA A 72 4.10 -12.01 -9.43
C ALA A 72 3.12 -12.47 -8.34
N LEU A 73 3.51 -13.44 -7.50
CA LEU A 73 2.73 -13.95 -6.40
C LEU A 73 2.85 -13.04 -5.18
N GLN A 74 1.72 -12.68 -4.58
CA GLN A 74 1.65 -11.87 -3.35
C GLN A 74 0.90 -12.62 -2.25
N LEU A 75 1.25 -12.37 -0.99
CA LEU A 75 0.50 -12.86 0.17
C LEU A 75 -0.20 -11.69 0.87
N HIS A 76 -1.53 -11.67 0.78
CA HIS A 76 -2.38 -10.74 1.52
C HIS A 76 -2.89 -11.38 2.81
N VAL A 77 -3.00 -10.60 3.87
CA VAL A 77 -3.51 -11.08 5.17
C VAL A 77 -4.70 -10.22 5.60
N CYS A 78 -5.80 -10.90 5.91
CA CYS A 78 -6.96 -10.32 6.57
C CYS A 78 -7.03 -10.87 7.99
N LEU A 79 -6.61 -10.06 8.96
CA LEU A 79 -6.67 -10.35 10.38
C LEU A 79 -8.06 -9.97 10.91
N PHE A 80 -8.78 -10.95 11.45
CA PHE A 80 -10.07 -10.76 12.09
C PHE A 80 -9.95 -10.93 13.58
N TYR A 81 -10.30 -9.89 14.32
CA TYR A 81 -10.42 -9.97 15.76
C TYR A 81 -11.89 -9.88 16.16
N VAL A 82 -12.42 -10.97 16.70
CA VAL A 82 -13.70 -11.00 17.42
C VAL A 82 -13.33 -11.04 18.90
N GLY A 83 -13.97 -10.19 19.73
CA GLY A 83 -13.59 -9.91 21.12
C GLY A 83 -13.16 -11.14 21.93
N GLU A 84 -12.27 -10.92 22.92
CA GLU A 84 -11.80 -12.03 23.76
C GLU A 84 -12.99 -12.75 24.40
N PRO A 85 -13.10 -14.09 24.27
CA PRO A 85 -13.95 -14.83 25.19
C PRO A 85 -13.44 -14.54 26.60
N GLN A 86 -14.33 -14.14 27.51
CA GLN A 86 -14.03 -14.10 28.95
C GLN A 86 -13.62 -15.50 29.39
N MET A 87 -12.33 -15.79 29.36
CA MET A 87 -11.78 -17.06 29.81
C MET A 87 -11.44 -16.95 31.29
N ASN A 88 -12.20 -17.64 32.13
CA ASN A 88 -11.91 -17.85 33.55
C ASN A 88 -10.77 -18.86 33.79
N THR A 89 -9.95 -19.14 32.76
CA THR A 89 -8.91 -20.16 32.76
C THR A 89 -7.62 -19.59 32.21
N THR A 90 -6.49 -20.09 32.72
CA THR A 90 -5.14 -19.69 32.30
C THR A 90 -5.00 -19.68 30.77
N PRO A 91 -4.59 -18.55 30.16
CA PRO A 91 -4.44 -18.45 28.72
C PRO A 91 -3.41 -19.48 28.22
N PRO A 92 -3.69 -20.28 27.15
CA PRO A 92 -2.70 -21.11 26.49
C PRO A 92 -1.37 -20.41 26.20
N ALA A 93 -0.28 -21.16 26.05
CA ALA A 93 1.09 -20.64 25.93
C ALA A 93 1.36 -19.69 24.74
N CYS A 94 0.40 -19.49 23.83
CA CYS A 94 0.56 -18.69 22.61
C CYS A 94 -0.46 -17.55 22.49
N TYR A 95 -0.74 -16.84 23.60
CA TYR A 95 -1.37 -15.53 23.54
C TYR A 95 -0.31 -14.47 23.24
N ALA A 96 -0.34 -13.94 22.01
CA ALA A 96 0.25 -12.65 21.71
C ALA A 96 -0.83 -11.58 21.88
N SER A 97 -0.44 -10.34 22.20
CA SER A 97 -1.43 -9.27 22.20
C SER A 97 -1.99 -9.08 20.78
N ARG A 98 -3.15 -8.42 20.69
CA ARG A 98 -3.74 -8.03 19.40
C ARG A 98 -2.74 -7.28 18.52
N THR A 99 -2.02 -6.33 19.13
CA THR A 99 -1.05 -5.49 18.45
C THR A 99 0.16 -6.31 18.00
N ASP A 100 0.62 -7.26 18.81
CA ASP A 100 1.73 -8.15 18.45
C ASP A 100 1.34 -9.06 17.27
N THR A 101 0.11 -9.60 17.30
CA THR A 101 -0.43 -10.41 16.21
C THR A 101 -0.51 -9.59 14.91
N ALA A 102 -1.04 -8.36 14.98
CA ALA A 102 -1.10 -7.47 13.83
C ALA A 102 0.31 -7.13 13.31
N THR A 103 1.25 -6.85 14.21
CA THR A 103 2.64 -6.53 13.85
C THR A 103 3.31 -7.72 13.16
N ALA A 104 3.14 -8.93 13.68
CA ALA A 104 3.65 -10.16 13.08
C ALA A 104 3.18 -10.32 11.62
N TYR A 105 1.88 -10.23 11.37
CA TYR A 105 1.37 -10.40 10.01
C TYR A 105 1.68 -9.21 9.09
N LYS A 106 1.86 -7.99 9.60
CA LYS A 106 2.38 -6.88 8.80
C LYS A 106 3.80 -7.14 8.31
N GLU A 107 4.66 -7.70 9.15
CA GLU A 107 6.02 -8.06 8.74
C GLU A 107 6.00 -9.15 7.65
N VAL A 108 5.20 -10.19 7.84
CA VAL A 108 5.05 -11.28 6.87
C VAL A 108 4.48 -10.76 5.53
N THR A 109 3.43 -9.94 5.55
CA THR A 109 2.85 -9.38 4.31
C THR A 109 3.81 -8.45 3.57
N ARG A 110 4.58 -7.63 4.30
CA ARG A 110 5.63 -6.79 3.70
C ARG A 110 6.70 -7.63 3.00
N ALA A 111 7.15 -8.71 3.63
CA ALA A 111 8.12 -9.63 3.03
C ALA A 111 7.59 -10.25 1.73
N ALA A 112 6.28 -10.49 1.64
CA ALA A 112 5.62 -11.04 0.45
C ALA A 112 5.10 -10.00 -0.55
N ARG A 113 5.41 -8.69 -0.37
CA ARG A 113 4.90 -7.58 -1.20
C ARG A 113 3.36 -7.56 -1.31
N GLY A 114 2.69 -8.07 -0.28
CA GLY A 114 1.23 -8.14 -0.25
C GLY A 114 0.60 -6.98 0.52
N ARG A 115 -0.64 -7.18 0.95
CA ARG A 115 -1.45 -6.17 1.64
C ARG A 115 -1.99 -6.72 2.95
N PHE A 116 -2.04 -5.86 3.95
CA PHE A 116 -2.54 -6.18 5.27
C PHE A 116 -3.84 -5.43 5.55
N HIS A 117 -4.81 -6.16 6.10
CA HIS A 117 -6.06 -5.64 6.59
C HIS A 117 -6.35 -6.20 7.98
N TRP A 118 -6.76 -5.33 8.89
CA TRP A 118 -7.11 -5.66 10.25
C TRP A 118 -8.52 -5.18 10.57
N PHE A 119 -9.39 -6.14 10.79
CA PHE A 119 -10.80 -5.96 11.12
C PHE A 119 -11.04 -6.33 12.59
N GLY A 120 -11.83 -5.52 13.27
CA GLY A 120 -12.35 -5.78 14.59
C GLY A 120 -13.87 -5.65 14.64
N GLU A 121 -14.44 -5.91 15.81
CA GLU A 121 -15.88 -5.81 16.07
C GLU A 121 -16.46 -4.42 15.73
N ALA A 122 -15.72 -3.36 16.05
CA ALA A 122 -16.13 -1.97 15.80
C ALA A 122 -15.85 -1.49 14.36
N GLY A 123 -15.32 -2.34 13.49
CA GLY A 123 -14.98 -2.01 12.10
C GLY A 123 -13.51 -2.21 11.77
N ILE A 124 -12.99 -1.41 10.83
CA ILE A 124 -11.65 -1.57 10.29
C ILE A 124 -10.66 -0.82 11.18
N TYR A 125 -9.69 -1.54 11.74
CA TYR A 125 -8.62 -0.91 12.52
C TYR A 125 -7.49 -0.43 11.61
N GLU A 126 -7.15 -1.21 10.59
CA GLU A 126 -6.10 -0.86 9.64
C GLU A 126 -6.34 -1.54 8.30
N SER A 127 -5.99 -0.87 7.21
CA SER A 127 -6.10 -1.42 5.86
C SER A 127 -5.17 -0.69 4.92
N ASP A 128 -4.25 -1.42 4.29
CA ASP A 128 -3.35 -0.85 3.29
C ASP A 128 -4.12 -0.23 2.12
N ASP A 129 -5.25 -0.82 1.74
CA ASP A 129 -6.09 -0.33 0.64
C ASP A 129 -6.77 0.99 0.97
N ILE A 130 -7.29 1.11 2.19
CA ILE A 130 -7.90 2.36 2.65
C ILE A 130 -6.82 3.44 2.72
N ASN A 131 -5.64 3.10 3.25
CA ASN A 131 -4.52 4.03 3.31
C ASN A 131 -4.06 4.48 1.91
N ALA A 132 -4.03 3.57 0.93
CA ALA A 132 -3.71 3.90 -0.46
C ALA A 132 -4.74 4.86 -1.08
N ILE A 133 -6.03 4.61 -0.85
CA ILE A 133 -7.11 5.48 -1.35
C ILE A 133 -7.04 6.86 -0.70
N VAL A 134 -6.86 6.93 0.62
CA VAL A 134 -6.71 8.19 1.35
C VAL A 134 -5.51 8.98 0.84
N SER A 135 -4.37 8.31 0.64
CA SER A 135 -3.15 8.92 0.08
C SER A 135 -3.38 9.49 -1.32
N GLU A 136 -4.15 8.79 -2.15
CA GLU A 136 -4.50 9.25 -3.50
C GLU A 136 -5.41 10.49 -3.44
N MET A 137 -6.39 10.51 -2.53
CA MET A 137 -7.29 11.64 -2.32
C MET A 137 -6.53 12.89 -1.86
N GLU A 138 -5.61 12.73 -0.91
CA GLU A 138 -4.75 13.83 -0.44
C GLU A 138 -3.88 14.39 -1.58
N ARG A 139 -3.32 13.49 -2.42
CA ARG A 139 -2.54 13.89 -3.58
C ARG A 139 -3.39 14.67 -4.59
N ALA A 140 -4.62 14.21 -4.86
CA ALA A 140 -5.55 14.91 -5.73
C ALA A 140 -5.93 16.30 -5.19
N LEU A 141 -6.16 16.42 -3.88
CA LEU A 141 -6.44 17.70 -3.23
C LEU A 141 -5.25 18.67 -3.37
N ASN A 142 -4.03 18.18 -3.13
CA ASN A 142 -2.80 18.97 -3.30
C ASN A 142 -2.64 19.47 -4.74
N TYR A 143 -2.91 18.62 -5.74
CA TYR A 143 -2.88 19.04 -7.14
C TYR A 143 -3.95 20.10 -7.45
N SER A 144 -5.17 19.91 -6.95
CA SER A 144 -6.26 20.89 -7.11
C SER A 144 -5.89 22.27 -6.55
N GLN A 145 -5.31 22.31 -5.34
CA GLN A 145 -4.85 23.55 -4.71
C GLN A 145 -3.74 24.23 -5.53
N LYS A 146 -2.75 23.47 -5.99
CA LYS A 146 -1.66 24.00 -6.85
C LYS A 146 -2.20 24.57 -8.16
N CYS A 147 -3.15 23.91 -8.79
CA CYS A 147 -3.82 24.42 -9.99
C CYS A 147 -4.60 25.71 -9.70
N ALA A 148 -5.31 25.79 -8.58
CA ALA A 148 -6.03 26.99 -8.18
C ALA A 148 -5.07 28.18 -7.97
N PHE A 149 -3.93 27.96 -7.30
CA PHE A 149 -2.90 28.99 -7.12
C PHE A 149 -2.27 29.42 -8.45
N LEU A 150 -1.99 28.47 -9.35
CA LEU A 150 -1.46 28.77 -10.68
C LEU A 150 -2.43 29.64 -11.49
N VAL A 151 -3.72 29.29 -11.51
CA VAL A 151 -4.76 30.05 -12.20
C VAL A 151 -4.92 31.45 -11.62
N ALA A 152 -4.92 31.57 -10.29
CA ALA A 152 -4.98 32.89 -9.63
C ALA A 152 -3.76 33.75 -9.99
N SER A 153 -2.56 33.15 -10.03
CA SER A 153 -1.32 33.84 -10.38
C SER A 153 -1.33 34.33 -11.83
N LEU A 154 -1.79 33.49 -12.77
CA LEU A 154 -1.93 33.86 -14.18
C LEU A 154 -2.97 34.98 -14.38
N LYS A 155 -4.12 34.92 -13.71
CA LYS A 155 -5.14 35.98 -13.75
C LYS A 155 -4.61 37.31 -13.21
N ASN A 156 -3.84 37.26 -12.12
CA ASN A 156 -3.23 38.45 -11.54
C ASN A 156 -2.15 39.02 -12.47
N GLN A 157 -1.36 38.18 -13.14
CA GLN A 157 -0.38 38.61 -14.12
C GLN A 157 -1.04 39.23 -15.35
N SER A 158 -2.06 38.58 -15.93
CA SER A 158 -2.77 39.12 -17.09
C SER A 158 -3.45 40.45 -16.78
N ARG A 159 -4.01 40.60 -15.57
CA ARG A 159 -4.60 41.85 -15.12
C ARG A 159 -3.56 42.98 -15.04
N LYS A 160 -2.39 42.70 -14.44
CA LYS A 160 -1.28 43.65 -14.36
C LYS A 160 -0.76 44.06 -15.74
N GLU A 161 -0.67 43.12 -16.67
CA GLU A 161 -0.28 43.40 -18.06
C GLU A 161 -1.30 44.32 -18.74
N LEU A 162 -2.61 44.08 -18.57
CA LEU A 162 -3.67 44.93 -19.12
C LEU A 162 -3.67 46.35 -18.54
N GLU A 163 -3.52 46.46 -17.21
CA GLU A 163 -3.44 47.75 -16.51
C GLU A 163 -2.19 48.54 -16.94
N SER A 164 -1.05 47.87 -17.11
CA SER A 164 0.19 48.51 -17.61
C SER A 164 0.09 49.01 -19.06
N MET A 165 -0.71 48.34 -19.91
CA MET A 165 -0.98 48.79 -21.29
C MET A 165 -1.97 49.95 -21.34
N ALA A 166 -2.92 50.01 -20.40
CA ALA A 166 -3.90 51.10 -20.32
C ALA A 166 -3.30 52.40 -19.75
N GLU A 167 -2.33 52.31 -18.84
CA GLU A 167 -1.61 53.47 -18.28
C GLU A 167 -0.48 53.99 -19.19
N GLY A 168 -0.14 53.27 -20.26
CA GLY A 168 0.89 53.63 -21.24
C GLY A 168 0.44 54.63 -22.33
N GLY A 169 -0.75 55.22 -22.21
CA GLY A 169 -1.31 56.20 -23.13
C GLY A 169 -0.72 57.62 -22.95
N ASP A 170 0.59 57.77 -23.11
CA ASP A 170 1.28 58.92 -23.73
C ASP A 170 2.77 58.87 -23.36
N LYS A 171 3.57 58.26 -24.25
CA LYS A 171 4.84 58.81 -24.73
C LYS A 171 5.44 57.85 -25.75
N SER A 172 5.50 58.31 -26.98
CA SER A 172 6.33 57.76 -28.05
C SER A 172 7.72 57.40 -27.53
N LYS A 173 8.03 56.11 -27.42
CA LYS A 173 9.40 55.60 -27.42
C LYS A 173 9.46 54.26 -28.18
N MET A 174 10.28 54.30 -29.22
CA MET A 174 10.72 53.22 -30.11
C MET A 174 10.64 51.81 -29.53
N LEU A 175 10.08 50.92 -30.35
CA LEU A 175 10.25 49.48 -30.29
C LEU A 175 11.74 49.14 -30.07
N LYS A 176 12.12 48.72 -28.87
CA LYS A 176 13.37 47.98 -28.65
C LYS A 176 13.00 46.51 -28.53
N GLN A 177 13.32 45.77 -29.57
CA GLN A 177 13.23 44.33 -29.66
C GLN A 177 14.05 43.72 -28.51
N SER A 178 13.37 43.29 -27.44
CA SER A 178 13.99 42.53 -26.36
C SER A 178 14.14 41.09 -26.83
N GLN A 179 15.38 40.67 -27.03
CA GLN A 179 15.72 39.29 -27.35
C GLN A 179 15.15 38.30 -26.32
N PRO A 180 14.81 37.07 -26.72
CA PRO A 180 14.30 36.07 -25.80
C PRO A 180 15.41 35.72 -24.80
N LYS A 181 15.17 35.99 -23.51
CA LYS A 181 16.00 35.47 -22.43
C LYS A 181 15.95 33.94 -22.51
N LYS A 182 17.08 33.32 -22.86
CA LYS A 182 17.27 31.88 -22.77
C LYS A 182 16.99 31.45 -21.32
N PHE A 183 15.91 30.70 -21.12
CA PHE A 183 15.72 29.95 -19.89
C PHE A 183 16.76 28.83 -19.88
N CYS A 184 17.77 28.95 -19.02
CA CYS A 184 18.64 27.83 -18.71
C CYS A 184 17.82 26.78 -17.94
N PRO A 185 17.87 25.49 -18.30
CA PRO A 185 17.24 24.46 -17.49
C PRO A 185 17.96 24.37 -16.13
N PRO A 186 17.24 24.03 -15.05
CA PRO A 186 17.84 23.85 -13.74
C PRO A 186 18.90 22.75 -13.80
N LYS A 187 20.07 23.05 -13.24
CA LYS A 187 21.23 22.16 -13.18
C LYS A 187 20.87 20.89 -12.39
N ALA A 188 21.03 19.73 -13.01
CA ALA A 188 20.85 18.45 -12.34
C ALA A 188 21.87 18.32 -11.19
N THR A 189 21.39 18.08 -9.98
CA THR A 189 22.21 17.72 -8.83
C THR A 189 22.73 16.30 -9.03
N ALA A 190 24.04 16.15 -9.22
CA ALA A 190 24.68 14.83 -9.31
C ALA A 190 24.63 14.13 -7.93
N PRO A 191 24.38 12.81 -7.88
CA PRO A 191 24.45 12.06 -6.63
C PRO A 191 25.91 11.96 -6.18
N SER A 192 26.16 12.34 -4.93
CA SER A 192 27.45 12.11 -4.27
C SER A 192 27.59 10.63 -3.95
N VAL A 193 28.46 9.93 -4.68
CA VAL A 193 28.85 8.55 -4.38
C VAL A 193 29.85 8.60 -3.23
N THR A 194 29.39 8.33 -2.01
CA THR A 194 30.29 8.03 -0.89
C THR A 194 30.74 6.58 -1.04
N ARG A 195 32.00 6.40 -1.43
CA ARG A 195 32.69 5.10 -1.48
C ARG A 195 33.14 4.77 -0.06
N MET A 196 32.56 3.73 0.54
CA MET A 196 33.08 3.16 1.79
C MET A 196 34.20 2.18 1.42
N VAL A 197 35.37 2.39 2.00
CA VAL A 197 36.50 1.46 2.01
C VAL A 197 36.44 0.70 3.33
#